data_AF-A0A931RJP4-F1
#
_entry.id   AF-A0A931RJP4-F1
#
_cell.length_a   1.000
_cell.length_b   1.000
_cell.length_c   1.000
_cell.angle_alpha   90.00
_cell.angle_beta   90.00
_cell.angle_gamma   90.00
#
_symmetry.space_group_name_H-M   'P 1'
#
loop_
_entity.id
_entity.type
_entity.pdbx_description
1 polymer ?
#
loop_
_entity_poly.entity_id
_entity_poly.type
_entity_poly.pdbx_seq_one_letter_code
_entity_poly.pdbx_strand_id
1 'polypeptide(L)'
;MIDKELSEKRSRNPLKRLAKLAVPVIAAGMALSDNNTAKVNEAATSFPSDTPAQLANLDPSLTEEQNQVVPIDSQELASFKQSISERLGVEIQTFDEISQHPQVKLFYGFQNIIPVNQEWNEDNLRLLENVFGYIPEDFYEVRDGEKVHVILGPSSHCGYDIKGFTPKYPYEVMLSYQLFMPERPLTAALVATHEFGHLKTTESCNSPLGPNYIDQIEEILGEDFAKTQEELPEQIDRRASELEVKVRKGGLFTSVDSLTPEKEESFRLTRLNYAAKNSKEFIAVGFESYFMGRNYFERMYEPFFGKSKTGELYDMIKNIYQGKEFPDYHITEKELQK
;
A
#
# COMPACT_ATOMS: atom_id res chain seq x y z
N MET A 1 38.79 -30.11 -24.51
CA MET A 1 38.79 -28.78 -25.17
C MET A 1 37.41 -28.16 -24.99
N ILE A 2 37.13 -27.67 -23.79
CA ILE A 2 35.96 -26.86 -23.46
C ILE A 2 36.52 -25.87 -22.45
N ASP A 3 36.89 -24.67 -22.89
CA ASP A 3 37.26 -23.52 -22.02
C ASP A 3 37.63 -22.27 -22.84
N LYS A 4 36.75 -21.84 -23.75
CA LYS A 4 36.95 -20.52 -24.40
C LYS A 4 35.73 -19.70 -24.79
N GLU A 5 34.50 -20.14 -24.51
CA GLU A 5 33.29 -19.41 -24.90
C GLU A 5 32.48 -18.78 -23.75
N LEU A 6 32.96 -18.83 -22.50
CA LEU A 6 32.25 -18.23 -21.36
C LEU A 6 32.80 -16.88 -20.86
N SER A 7 33.70 -16.23 -21.61
CA SER A 7 34.42 -15.03 -21.12
C SER A 7 33.96 -13.68 -21.69
N GLU A 8 33.00 -13.59 -22.63
CA GLU A 8 32.74 -12.32 -23.35
C GLU A 8 31.35 -11.68 -23.15
N LYS A 9 30.52 -12.11 -22.19
CA LYS A 9 29.19 -11.50 -21.95
C LYS A 9 29.00 -10.75 -20.62
N ARG A 10 30.07 -10.37 -19.92
CA ARG A 10 30.00 -9.45 -18.76
C ARG A 10 30.89 -8.23 -18.95
N SER A 11 30.50 -7.34 -19.85
CA SER A 11 30.93 -5.94 -19.84
C SER A 11 30.02 -5.10 -20.73
N ARG A 12 28.85 -4.70 -20.22
CA ARG A 12 28.10 -3.56 -20.76
C ARG A 12 27.52 -2.75 -19.61
N ASN A 13 28.19 -1.63 -19.36
CA ASN A 13 27.92 -0.61 -18.38
C ASN A 13 26.47 -0.03 -18.54
N PRO A 14 25.58 -0.12 -17.53
CA PRO A 14 24.16 0.25 -17.67
C PRO A 14 23.91 1.77 -17.75
N LEU A 15 24.90 2.61 -17.46
CA LEU A 15 24.76 4.07 -17.39
C LEU A 15 24.54 4.78 -18.75
N LYS A 16 24.74 4.10 -19.89
CA LYS A 16 24.57 4.72 -21.23
C LYS A 16 23.19 4.53 -21.87
N ARG A 17 22.25 3.81 -21.24
CA ARG A 17 20.86 3.70 -21.73
C ARG A 17 19.91 4.77 -21.16
N LEU A 18 20.31 5.51 -20.13
CA LEU A 18 19.45 6.50 -19.46
C LEU A 18 19.30 7.84 -20.21
N ALA A 19 20.02 8.08 -21.31
CA ALA A 19 19.99 9.37 -22.02
C ALA A 19 19.00 9.44 -23.20
N LYS A 20 18.17 8.41 -23.46
CA LYS A 20 17.24 8.38 -24.61
C LYS A 20 15.79 8.01 -24.30
N LEU A 21 15.40 7.95 -23.03
CA LEU A 21 14.01 7.79 -22.60
C LEU A 21 13.62 8.93 -21.66
N ALA A 22 13.86 10.17 -22.11
CA ALA A 22 13.19 11.34 -21.57
C ALA A 22 11.90 11.55 -22.38
N VAL A 23 10.82 10.96 -21.91
CA VAL A 23 9.43 11.29 -22.30
C VAL A 23 8.73 11.70 -21.01
N PRO A 24 7.96 12.79 -20.99
CA PRO A 24 7.47 13.39 -19.74
C PRO A 24 6.43 12.48 -19.09
N VAL A 25 6.69 12.09 -17.84
CA VAL A 25 5.66 11.46 -17.00
C VAL A 25 4.74 12.58 -16.53
N ILE A 26 3.51 12.54 -17.05
CA ILE A 26 2.38 13.34 -16.64
C ILE A 26 2.11 13.03 -15.16
N ALA A 27 2.12 14.10 -14.34
CA ALA A 27 1.63 14.08 -12.97
C ALA A 27 0.13 13.80 -12.96
N ALA A 28 -0.25 12.53 -12.81
CA ALA A 28 -1.60 12.14 -12.41
C ALA A 28 -1.59 12.01 -10.88
N GLY A 29 -1.91 13.09 -10.18
CA GLY A 29 -1.93 13.02 -8.71
C GLY A 29 -2.11 14.30 -7.92
N MET A 30 -2.46 15.45 -8.50
CA MET A 30 -2.96 16.60 -7.73
C MET A 30 -3.95 17.42 -8.57
N ALA A 31 -5.24 17.14 -8.40
CA ALA A 31 -6.30 18.06 -8.79
C ALA A 31 -6.97 18.54 -7.50
N LEU A 32 -6.50 19.67 -6.97
CA LEU A 32 -7.25 20.45 -6.01
C LEU A 32 -8.33 21.24 -6.79
N SER A 33 -9.55 21.10 -6.28
CA SER A 33 -10.81 21.68 -6.75
C SER A 33 -10.78 23.21 -6.82
N ASP A 34 -11.39 23.76 -7.87
CA ASP A 34 -11.67 25.19 -8.03
C ASP A 34 -12.94 25.66 -7.29
N ASN A 35 -12.85 26.93 -6.83
CA ASN A 35 -13.87 27.98 -6.70
C ASN A 35 -15.06 27.85 -5.71
N ASN A 36 -14.98 28.58 -4.60
CA ASN A 36 -15.70 29.86 -4.40
C ASN A 36 -15.50 30.39 -2.97
N THR A 37 -14.96 31.60 -2.79
CA THR A 37 -15.68 32.72 -2.12
C THR A 37 -14.84 34.01 -2.04
N ALA A 38 -15.53 35.08 -2.44
CA ALA A 38 -15.41 36.50 -2.13
C ALA A 38 -14.26 37.05 -1.23
N LYS A 39 -13.67 38.13 -1.75
CA LYS A 39 -13.04 39.31 -1.10
C LYS A 39 -13.17 39.43 0.43
N VAL A 40 -12.03 39.61 1.12
CA VAL A 40 -11.87 40.60 2.20
C VAL A 40 -10.43 41.18 2.17
N ASN A 41 -10.37 42.46 2.50
CA ASN A 41 -9.35 43.50 2.33
C ASN A 41 -7.94 43.30 2.89
N GLU A 42 -7.04 44.09 2.30
CA GLU A 42 -5.79 44.64 2.84
C GLU A 42 -5.92 45.16 4.29
N ALA A 43 -4.91 44.88 5.12
CA ALA A 43 -4.27 45.87 6.00
C ALA A 43 -2.96 45.29 6.60
N ALA A 44 -1.94 46.16 6.63
CA ALA A 44 -0.57 45.99 7.10
C ALA A 44 -0.43 45.40 8.54
N THR A 45 0.70 44.81 8.95
CA THR A 45 1.90 45.58 9.35
C THR A 45 3.11 44.70 9.74
N SER A 46 4.28 45.19 9.30
CA SER A 46 5.62 45.19 9.95
C SER A 46 6.36 43.88 10.29
N PHE A 47 7.41 43.63 9.51
CA PHE A 47 8.68 43.06 9.96
C PHE A 47 9.47 44.08 10.81
N PRO A 48 10.37 43.59 11.67
CA PRO A 48 11.73 44.12 11.65
C PRO A 48 12.82 43.02 11.61
N SER A 49 13.74 43.18 10.66
CA SER A 49 15.17 42.84 10.77
C SER A 49 15.81 43.83 11.79
N ASP A 50 16.99 43.71 12.39
CA ASP A 50 18.26 43.00 12.21
C ASP A 50 18.98 43.05 13.58
N THR A 51 19.76 42.04 13.97
CA THR A 51 21.23 42.18 14.23
C THR A 51 21.87 40.85 14.66
N PRO A 52 23.12 40.56 14.23
CA PRO A 52 23.85 39.32 14.52
C PRO A 52 24.92 39.49 15.62
N ALA A 53 25.13 38.48 16.45
CA ALA A 53 26.32 38.26 17.29
C ALA A 53 26.22 36.84 17.91
N GLN A 54 27.25 36.05 18.19
CA GLN A 54 28.69 36.04 17.95
C GLN A 54 29.12 34.58 18.25
N LEU A 55 29.98 33.99 17.43
CA LEU A 55 30.75 32.79 17.79
C LEU A 55 31.77 33.17 18.87
N ALA A 56 31.77 32.49 20.01
CA ALA A 56 32.99 32.18 20.78
C ALA A 56 32.71 31.17 21.90
N ASN A 57 33.64 30.21 22.04
CA ASN A 57 33.90 29.30 23.16
C ASN A 57 33.18 27.95 23.15
N LEU A 58 33.66 27.04 22.29
CA LEU A 58 33.66 25.60 22.58
C LEU A 58 35.09 25.21 22.97
N ASP A 59 35.25 24.83 24.23
CA ASP A 59 36.44 24.23 24.82
C ASP A 59 36.53 22.76 24.33
N PRO A 60 37.66 22.30 23.74
CA PRO A 60 37.79 20.96 23.24
C PRO A 60 38.43 20.07 24.31
N SER A 61 37.64 19.55 25.23
CA SER A 61 38.00 18.32 25.92
C SER A 61 36.76 17.62 26.45
N LEU A 62 36.50 16.43 25.90
CA LEU A 62 36.00 15.21 26.55
C LEU A 62 35.59 14.24 25.44
N THR A 63 36.54 13.41 25.04
CA THR A 63 36.32 12.19 24.26
C THR A 63 35.69 11.11 25.14
N GLU A 64 34.60 10.53 24.61
CA GLU A 64 34.16 9.12 24.65
C GLU A 64 34.33 8.30 25.94
N GLU A 65 33.22 7.85 26.54
CA GLU A 65 32.64 6.52 26.31
C GLU A 65 31.38 6.26 27.16
N GLN A 66 30.35 5.70 26.51
CA GLN A 66 29.40 4.70 27.03
C GLN A 66 28.54 5.05 28.26
N ASN A 67 27.32 5.51 27.98
CA ASN A 67 26.10 4.74 28.21
C ASN A 67 24.93 5.59 27.69
N GLN A 68 24.64 5.48 26.40
CA GLN A 68 23.27 5.78 25.96
C GLN A 68 22.40 4.69 26.57
N VAL A 69 21.87 4.98 27.76
CA VAL A 69 20.72 4.26 28.29
C VAL A 69 19.59 4.56 27.31
N VAL A 70 19.46 3.68 26.31
CA VAL A 70 18.25 3.53 25.54
C VAL A 70 17.14 3.35 26.59
N PRO A 71 16.13 4.24 26.67
CA PRO A 71 15.04 4.08 27.62
C PRO A 71 14.53 2.64 27.58
N ILE A 72 14.32 2.00 28.73
CA ILE A 72 13.91 0.58 28.82
C ILE A 72 12.70 0.30 27.90
N ASP A 73 11.80 1.28 27.78
CA ASP A 73 10.64 1.31 26.86
C ASP A 73 11.03 1.13 25.37
N SER A 74 12.09 1.79 24.90
CA SER A 74 12.59 1.65 23.52
C SER A 74 13.35 0.35 23.26
N GLN A 75 13.94 -0.28 24.29
CA GLN A 75 14.58 -1.59 24.13
C GLN A 75 13.54 -2.73 24.10
N GLU A 76 12.49 -2.63 24.92
CA GLU A 76 11.37 -3.57 24.91
C GLU A 76 10.61 -3.50 23.58
N LEU A 77 10.32 -2.29 23.08
CA LEU A 77 9.69 -2.08 21.78
C LEU A 77 10.55 -2.61 20.61
N ALA A 78 11.86 -2.36 20.63
CA ALA A 78 12.78 -2.90 19.62
C ALA A 78 12.83 -4.44 19.66
N SER A 79 12.82 -5.03 20.86
CA SER A 79 12.78 -6.49 21.03
C SER A 79 11.46 -7.08 20.55
N PHE A 80 10.34 -6.38 20.77
CA PHE A 80 9.03 -6.79 20.29
C PHE A 80 8.93 -6.72 18.75
N LYS A 81 9.38 -5.60 18.15
CA LYS A 81 9.53 -5.46 16.69
C LYS A 81 10.37 -6.59 16.10
N GLN A 82 11.52 -6.91 16.69
CA GLN A 82 12.38 -8.00 16.25
C GLN A 82 11.69 -9.37 16.38
N SER A 83 10.99 -9.64 17.48
CA SER A 83 10.23 -10.88 17.69
C SER A 83 9.14 -11.07 16.64
N ILE A 84 8.44 -10.00 16.24
CA ILE A 84 7.46 -10.06 15.15
C ILE A 84 8.16 -10.35 13.81
N SER A 85 9.22 -9.60 13.48
CA SER A 85 10.01 -9.82 12.24
C SER A 85 10.53 -11.25 12.12
N GLU A 86 11.01 -11.86 13.21
CA GLU A 86 11.51 -13.23 13.22
C GLU A 86 10.39 -14.26 13.03
N ARG A 87 9.26 -14.10 13.72
CA ARG A 87 8.13 -15.04 13.62
C ARG A 87 7.43 -14.98 12.26
N LEU A 88 7.25 -13.78 11.72
CA LEU A 88 6.56 -13.56 10.45
C LEU A 88 7.50 -13.67 9.24
N GLY A 89 8.81 -13.77 9.45
CA GLY A 89 9.77 -13.84 8.34
C GLY A 89 9.86 -12.54 7.52
N VAL A 90 9.54 -11.39 8.10
CA VAL A 90 9.57 -10.07 7.43
C VAL A 90 10.66 -9.16 8.02
N GLU A 91 10.97 -8.08 7.32
CA GLU A 91 11.67 -6.92 7.87
C GLU A 91 10.65 -5.82 8.15
N ILE A 92 10.76 -5.13 9.28
CA ILE A 92 9.82 -4.05 9.66
C ILE A 92 10.63 -2.77 9.82
N GLN A 93 10.27 -1.70 9.11
CA GLN A 93 10.91 -0.38 9.25
C GLN A 93 9.91 0.76 9.08
N THR A 94 10.31 1.98 9.42
CA THR A 94 9.58 3.20 9.10
C THR A 94 10.12 3.82 7.82
N PHE A 95 9.33 4.68 7.19
CA PHE A 95 9.81 5.47 6.06
C PHE A 95 11.01 6.35 6.42
N ASP A 96 11.09 6.85 7.65
CA ASP A 96 12.21 7.67 8.11
C ASP A 96 13.52 6.87 8.25
N GLU A 97 13.43 5.61 8.69
CA GLU A 97 14.58 4.69 8.76
C GLU A 97 15.19 4.48 7.35
N ILE A 98 14.35 4.28 6.32
CA ILE A 98 14.84 4.09 4.94
C ILE A 98 15.16 5.39 4.20
N SER A 99 14.51 6.50 4.55
CA SER A 99 14.65 7.78 3.84
C SER A 99 15.90 8.58 4.20
N GLN A 100 16.74 8.04 5.08
CA GLN A 100 18.12 8.53 5.27
C GLN A 100 18.93 8.44 3.98
N HIS A 101 18.51 7.63 3.01
CA HIS A 101 19.07 7.65 1.66
C HIS A 101 18.57 8.91 0.90
N PRO A 102 19.45 9.83 0.47
CA PRO A 102 19.06 11.14 -0.08
C PRO A 102 18.10 11.10 -1.28
N GLN A 103 18.10 10.00 -2.03
CA GLN A 103 17.23 9.83 -3.20
C GLN A 103 15.78 9.50 -2.81
N VAL A 104 15.55 8.85 -1.66
CA VAL A 104 14.21 8.44 -1.22
C VAL A 104 13.32 9.67 -1.00
N LYS A 105 13.77 10.66 -0.22
CA LYS A 105 13.01 11.90 0.02
C LYS A 105 12.67 12.67 -1.26
N LEU A 106 13.58 12.65 -2.24
CA LEU A 106 13.41 13.34 -3.52
C LEU A 106 12.37 12.63 -4.43
N PHE A 107 12.37 11.30 -4.45
CA PHE A 107 11.45 10.51 -5.29
C PHE A 107 10.02 10.47 -4.76
N TYR A 108 9.86 10.50 -3.45
CA TYR A 108 8.53 10.53 -2.82
C TYR A 108 7.95 11.96 -2.70
N GLY A 109 8.72 13.00 -3.05
CA GLY A 109 8.18 14.34 -3.37
C GLY A 109 7.59 15.13 -2.20
N PHE A 110 8.01 14.88 -0.96
CA PHE A 110 7.34 15.45 0.20
C PHE A 110 7.91 16.81 0.67
N GLN A 111 7.15 17.88 0.44
CA GLN A 111 7.16 19.10 1.23
C GLN A 111 5.87 19.10 2.07
N ASN A 112 6.01 19.06 3.41
CA ASN A 112 4.94 19.08 4.43
C ASN A 112 4.25 17.73 4.71
N ILE A 113 4.87 16.89 5.56
CA ILE A 113 4.21 15.77 6.25
C ILE A 113 3.74 16.28 7.62
N ILE A 114 2.45 16.10 7.93
CA ILE A 114 1.85 16.39 9.25
C ILE A 114 2.34 15.31 10.25
N PRO A 115 2.74 15.67 11.48
CA PRO A 115 3.42 14.77 12.42
C PRO A 115 2.43 13.91 13.21
N VAL A 116 1.73 12.98 12.54
CA VAL A 116 0.91 11.99 13.27
C VAL A 116 1.51 10.60 13.05
N ASN A 117 2.00 10.02 14.15
CA ASN A 117 2.45 8.63 14.33
C ASN A 117 3.29 8.06 13.17
N GLN A 118 4.51 8.59 13.01
CA GLN A 118 5.47 8.17 11.97
C GLN A 118 6.30 6.94 12.38
N GLU A 119 6.11 6.45 13.61
CA GLU A 119 6.88 5.37 14.20
C GLU A 119 6.03 4.15 14.53
N TRP A 120 6.66 2.97 14.50
CA TRP A 120 6.09 1.76 15.05
C TRP A 120 6.05 1.87 16.58
N ASN A 121 4.84 1.92 17.14
CA ASN A 121 4.61 1.74 18.57
C ASN A 121 4.05 0.32 18.84
N GLU A 122 3.87 -0.01 20.12
CA GLU A 122 3.37 -1.33 20.52
C GLU A 122 2.01 -1.67 19.90
N ASP A 123 1.06 -0.74 19.89
CA ASP A 123 -0.29 -0.97 19.37
C ASP A 123 -0.28 -1.22 17.87
N ASN A 124 0.49 -0.44 17.11
CA ASN A 124 0.67 -0.62 15.67
C ASN A 124 1.36 -1.96 15.34
N LEU A 125 2.32 -2.39 16.16
CA LEU A 125 3.00 -3.68 16.00
C LEU A 125 2.08 -4.86 16.34
N ARG A 126 1.25 -4.76 17.38
CA ARG A 126 0.22 -5.75 17.71
C ARG A 126 -0.81 -5.86 16.60
N LEU A 127 -1.26 -4.73 16.06
CA LEU A 127 -2.15 -4.73 14.89
C LEU A 127 -1.49 -5.42 13.69
N LEU A 128 -0.21 -5.15 13.42
CA LEU A 128 0.53 -5.82 12.35
C LEU A 128 0.56 -7.33 12.55
N GLU A 129 0.89 -7.79 13.76
CA GLU A 129 0.86 -9.21 14.10
C GLU A 129 -0.53 -9.82 13.88
N ASN A 130 -1.60 -9.15 14.34
CA ASN A 130 -2.97 -9.61 14.19
C ASN A 130 -3.40 -9.71 12.72
N VAL A 131 -3.07 -8.71 11.90
CA VAL A 131 -3.33 -8.73 10.46
C VAL A 131 -2.63 -9.91 9.80
N PHE A 132 -1.35 -10.13 10.12
CA PHE A 132 -0.56 -11.23 9.56
C PHE A 132 -1.02 -12.61 10.04
N GLY A 133 -1.50 -12.75 11.27
CA GLY A 133 -2.14 -13.98 11.74
C GLY A 133 -3.46 -14.29 11.02
N TYR A 134 -4.09 -13.25 10.46
CA TYR A 134 -5.33 -13.35 9.73
C TYR A 134 -5.15 -13.73 8.26
N ILE A 135 -4.05 -13.37 7.61
CA ILE A 135 -3.73 -13.81 6.24
C ILE A 135 -2.86 -15.09 6.25
N PRO A 136 -2.97 -16.01 5.27
CA PRO A 136 -2.08 -17.18 5.19
C PRO A 136 -0.61 -16.75 5.01
N GLU A 137 0.33 -17.48 5.59
CA GLU A 137 1.77 -17.19 5.50
C GLU A 137 2.25 -17.06 4.05
N ASP A 138 1.90 -18.02 3.19
CA ASP A 138 2.22 -18.01 1.76
C ASP A 138 1.69 -16.77 1.00
N PHE A 139 0.73 -16.02 1.56
CA PHE A 139 0.21 -14.81 0.93
C PHE A 139 1.22 -13.65 0.97
N TYR A 140 2.10 -13.63 1.96
CA TYR A 140 3.13 -12.62 2.15
C TYR A 140 4.56 -13.18 2.12
N GLU A 141 4.74 -14.50 2.06
CA GLU A 141 6.06 -15.11 1.81
C GLU A 141 6.53 -14.84 0.38
N VAL A 142 7.81 -14.49 0.24
CA VAL A 142 8.45 -14.30 -1.07
C VAL A 142 9.12 -15.58 -1.54
N ARG A 143 9.28 -15.67 -2.86
CA ARG A 143 10.07 -16.70 -3.53
C ARG A 143 11.56 -16.54 -3.18
N ASP A 144 12.29 -17.65 -3.18
CA ASP A 144 13.75 -17.70 -3.05
C ASP A 144 14.35 -17.30 -1.68
N GLY A 145 13.54 -17.28 -0.62
CA GLY A 145 14.01 -17.10 0.76
C GLY A 145 14.32 -15.64 1.14
N GLU A 146 13.92 -14.69 0.30
CA GLU A 146 13.96 -13.26 0.60
C GLU A 146 12.81 -12.86 1.53
N LYS A 147 13.04 -11.87 2.40
CA LYS A 147 12.00 -11.35 3.30
C LYS A 147 11.28 -10.17 2.65
N VAL A 148 9.96 -10.06 2.85
CA VAL A 148 9.23 -8.83 2.55
C VAL A 148 9.62 -7.74 3.55
N HIS A 149 9.82 -6.54 3.03
CA HIS A 149 9.98 -5.33 3.80
C HIS A 149 8.63 -4.65 4.05
N VAL A 150 8.20 -4.58 5.30
CA VAL A 150 6.98 -3.86 5.70
C VAL A 150 7.37 -2.50 6.26
N ILE A 151 6.93 -1.46 5.56
CA ILE A 151 7.29 -0.08 5.85
C ILE A 151 6.04 0.66 6.33
N LEU A 152 6.08 1.24 7.53
CA LEU A 152 5.07 2.24 7.90
C LEU A 152 5.46 3.57 7.26
N GLY A 153 4.60 4.14 6.41
CA GLY A 153 4.98 5.24 5.53
C GLY A 153 3.84 6.19 5.15
N PRO A 154 4.11 7.25 4.36
CA PRO A 154 3.12 8.29 4.05
C PRO A 154 2.03 7.85 3.07
N SER A 155 2.21 6.72 2.38
CA SER A 155 1.25 6.17 1.42
C SER A 155 1.17 4.65 1.55
N SER A 156 0.17 4.06 0.90
CA SER A 156 0.10 2.61 0.71
C SER A 156 0.56 2.28 -0.71
N HIS A 157 1.51 1.36 -0.84
CA HIS A 157 1.94 0.80 -2.11
C HIS A 157 2.77 -0.46 -1.88
N CYS A 158 2.88 -1.27 -2.92
CA CYS A 158 3.80 -2.39 -2.99
C CYS A 158 4.90 -2.15 -4.05
N GLY A 159 5.95 -2.95 -4.04
CA GLY A 159 6.88 -2.94 -5.16
C GLY A 159 8.04 -3.90 -5.02
N TYR A 160 8.64 -4.17 -6.18
CA TYR A 160 10.04 -4.55 -6.22
C TYR A 160 10.86 -3.26 -6.09
N ASP A 161 11.84 -3.19 -5.20
CA ASP A 161 12.77 -2.08 -5.05
C ASP A 161 13.73 -2.00 -6.27
N ILE A 162 13.16 -1.59 -7.41
CA ILE A 162 13.88 -1.37 -8.67
C ILE A 162 14.96 -0.30 -8.49
N LYS A 163 14.86 0.53 -7.45
CA LYS A 163 15.72 1.70 -7.22
C LYS A 163 16.86 1.43 -6.22
N GLY A 164 16.86 0.29 -5.54
CA GLY A 164 17.95 -0.14 -4.65
C GLY A 164 18.03 0.67 -3.35
N PHE A 165 16.91 1.17 -2.86
CA PHE A 165 16.81 1.84 -1.55
C PHE A 165 16.94 0.87 -0.38
N THR A 166 16.49 -0.36 -0.57
CA THR A 166 16.48 -1.45 0.41
C THR A 166 17.01 -2.72 -0.27
N PRO A 167 18.27 -2.70 -0.75
CA PRO A 167 18.82 -3.72 -1.65
C PRO A 167 18.91 -5.13 -1.04
N LYS A 168 18.62 -5.28 0.26
CA LYS A 168 18.55 -6.56 0.98
C LYS A 168 17.14 -7.14 1.05
N TYR A 169 16.12 -6.33 0.79
CA TYR A 169 14.71 -6.67 0.87
C TYR A 169 14.01 -6.11 -0.36
N PRO A 170 14.19 -6.76 -1.52
CA PRO A 170 13.75 -6.18 -2.78
C PRO A 170 12.22 -6.19 -2.92
N TYR A 171 11.48 -6.88 -2.05
CA TYR A 171 10.02 -6.86 -2.04
C TYR A 171 9.52 -6.01 -0.89
N GLU A 172 8.73 -4.99 -1.19
CA GLU A 172 8.30 -4.00 -0.21
C GLU A 172 6.78 -3.82 -0.23
N VAL A 173 6.23 -3.66 0.97
CA VAL A 173 4.87 -3.16 1.22
C VAL A 173 4.97 -1.96 2.14
N MET A 174 4.56 -0.79 1.65
CA MET A 174 4.36 0.39 2.46
C MET A 174 2.90 0.48 2.89
N LEU A 175 2.68 0.76 4.17
CA LEU A 175 1.37 0.92 4.79
C LEU A 175 1.24 2.37 5.27
N SER A 176 0.20 3.06 4.80
CA SER A 176 -0.01 4.48 5.12
C SER A 176 -0.23 4.73 6.62
N TYR A 177 0.48 5.69 7.20
CA TYR A 177 0.24 6.20 8.58
C TYR A 177 -1.21 6.64 8.82
N GLN A 178 -1.94 7.02 7.76
CA GLN A 178 -3.31 7.52 7.84
C GLN A 178 -4.37 6.41 7.86
N LEU A 179 -4.00 5.20 7.43
CA LEU A 179 -4.91 4.07 7.25
C LEU A 179 -4.55 2.88 8.14
N PHE A 180 -3.25 2.66 8.40
CA PHE A 180 -2.76 1.59 9.26
C PHE A 180 -2.71 2.07 10.71
N MET A 181 -3.87 2.12 11.35
CA MET A 181 -4.05 2.66 12.70
C MET A 181 -4.71 1.62 13.63
N PRO A 182 -4.28 1.49 14.91
CA PRO A 182 -4.90 0.59 15.89
C PRO A 182 -6.40 0.85 16.10
N GLU A 183 -6.84 2.10 15.95
CA GLU A 183 -8.26 2.49 16.08
C GLU A 183 -9.09 2.12 14.83
N ARG A 184 -8.44 1.65 13.76
CA ARG A 184 -9.06 1.27 12.48
C ARG A 184 -8.53 -0.07 11.95
N PRO A 185 -8.64 -1.14 12.75
CA PRO A 185 -8.00 -2.42 12.45
C PRO A 185 -8.50 -3.06 11.14
N LEU A 186 -9.78 -2.91 10.80
CA LEU A 186 -10.32 -3.47 9.57
C LEU A 186 -9.81 -2.69 8.34
N THR A 187 -9.73 -1.36 8.44
CA THR A 187 -9.12 -0.51 7.39
C THR A 187 -7.65 -0.89 7.18
N ALA A 188 -6.91 -1.08 8.27
CA ALA A 188 -5.52 -1.48 8.23
C ALA A 188 -5.33 -2.85 7.54
N ALA A 189 -6.15 -3.84 7.92
CA ALA A 189 -6.13 -5.18 7.33
C ALA A 189 -6.50 -5.17 5.84
N LEU A 190 -7.50 -4.37 5.46
CA LEU A 190 -7.96 -4.24 4.07
C LEU A 190 -6.87 -3.62 3.19
N VAL A 191 -6.19 -2.57 3.67
CA VAL A 191 -5.05 -1.95 2.97
C VAL A 191 -3.88 -2.93 2.86
N ALA A 192 -3.52 -3.62 3.95
CA ALA A 192 -2.45 -4.61 3.91
C ALA A 192 -2.75 -5.71 2.87
N THR A 193 -3.97 -6.26 2.92
CA THR A 193 -4.44 -7.29 1.99
C THR A 193 -4.34 -6.84 0.53
N HIS A 194 -4.70 -5.58 0.24
CA HIS A 194 -4.57 -5.01 -1.09
C HIS A 194 -3.11 -5.05 -1.59
N GLU A 195 -2.18 -4.52 -0.79
CA GLU A 195 -0.77 -4.40 -1.19
C GLU A 195 -0.06 -5.76 -1.27
N PHE A 196 -0.32 -6.67 -0.32
CA PHE A 196 0.19 -8.05 -0.41
C PHE A 196 -0.40 -8.81 -1.59
N GLY A 197 -1.67 -8.54 -1.91
CA GLY A 197 -2.33 -9.08 -3.09
C GLY A 197 -1.62 -8.71 -4.39
N HIS A 198 -1.18 -7.46 -4.53
CA HIS A 198 -0.34 -7.05 -5.65
C HIS A 198 0.99 -7.81 -5.67
N LEU A 199 1.71 -7.92 -4.54
CA LEU A 199 2.98 -8.68 -4.48
C LEU A 199 2.79 -10.17 -4.83
N LYS A 200 1.67 -10.78 -4.45
CA LYS A 200 1.39 -12.19 -4.73
C LYS A 200 1.16 -12.46 -6.21
N THR A 201 0.61 -11.49 -6.93
CA THR A 201 0.08 -11.68 -8.29
C THR A 201 0.86 -10.95 -9.38
N THR A 202 1.75 -10.04 -8.99
CA THR A 202 2.61 -9.23 -9.86
C THR A 202 4.06 -9.30 -9.39
N GLU A 203 5.02 -8.98 -10.26
CA GLU A 203 6.42 -8.82 -9.81
C GLU A 203 6.65 -7.49 -9.05
N SER A 204 5.76 -6.50 -9.25
CA SER A 204 5.74 -5.21 -8.56
C SER A 204 4.41 -4.50 -8.87
N CYS A 205 4.02 -3.49 -8.07
CA CYS A 205 2.81 -2.69 -8.36
C CYS A 205 2.80 -2.05 -9.77
N ASN A 206 3.98 -1.83 -10.38
CA ASN A 206 4.10 -1.32 -11.74
C ASN A 206 4.21 -2.42 -12.81
N SER A 207 4.51 -3.66 -12.44
CA SER A 207 4.60 -4.80 -13.35
C SER A 207 3.21 -5.30 -13.75
N PRO A 208 2.97 -5.71 -15.01
CA PRO A 208 1.69 -6.28 -15.41
C PRO A 208 1.32 -7.49 -14.54
N LEU A 209 0.02 -7.75 -14.42
CA LEU A 209 -0.48 -8.98 -13.82
C LEU A 209 0.13 -10.18 -14.56
N GLY A 210 0.55 -11.21 -13.84
CA GLY A 210 1.08 -12.41 -14.47
C GLY A 210 0.07 -13.01 -15.45
N PRO A 211 0.50 -13.52 -16.64
CA PRO A 211 -0.40 -13.99 -17.69
C PRO A 211 -1.42 -15.03 -17.19
N ASN A 212 -1.00 -15.91 -16.28
CA ASN A 212 -1.88 -16.93 -15.71
C ASN A 212 -3.12 -16.36 -15.00
N TYR A 213 -3.04 -15.18 -14.38
CA TYR A 213 -4.16 -14.61 -13.65
C TYR A 213 -5.09 -13.79 -14.55
N ILE A 214 -4.54 -13.05 -15.52
CA ILE A 214 -5.38 -12.31 -16.48
C ILE A 214 -6.18 -13.29 -17.34
N ASP A 215 -5.57 -14.37 -17.83
CA ASP A 215 -6.26 -15.38 -18.64
C ASP A 215 -7.41 -16.03 -17.87
N GLN A 216 -7.21 -16.34 -16.57
CA GLN A 216 -8.27 -16.88 -15.71
C GLN A 216 -9.42 -15.89 -15.50
N ILE A 217 -9.11 -14.60 -15.29
CA ILE A 217 -10.13 -13.56 -15.15
C ILE A 217 -10.95 -13.46 -16.44
N GLU A 218 -10.29 -13.39 -17.59
CA GLU A 218 -10.96 -13.31 -18.90
C GLU A 218 -11.80 -14.54 -19.21
N GLU A 219 -11.34 -15.74 -18.85
CA GLU A 219 -12.11 -16.98 -18.96
C GLU A 219 -13.40 -16.91 -18.13
N ILE A 220 -13.30 -16.50 -16.85
CA ILE A 220 -14.45 -16.38 -15.96
C ILE A 220 -15.42 -15.29 -16.43
N LEU A 221 -14.89 -14.14 -16.83
CA LEU A 221 -15.70 -13.04 -17.34
C LEU A 221 -16.29 -13.35 -18.72
N GLY A 222 -15.71 -14.29 -19.46
CA GLY A 222 -16.12 -14.67 -20.81
C GLY A 222 -15.90 -13.54 -21.84
N GLU A 223 -14.99 -12.62 -21.55
CA GLU A 223 -14.63 -11.49 -22.40
C GLU A 223 -13.21 -10.99 -22.09
N ASP A 224 -12.63 -10.23 -23.02
CA ASP A 224 -11.36 -9.52 -22.82
C ASP A 224 -11.51 -8.52 -21.67
N PHE A 225 -10.53 -8.49 -20.76
CA PHE A 225 -10.58 -7.61 -19.60
C PHE A 225 -10.63 -6.13 -20.00
N ALA A 226 -10.01 -5.75 -21.13
CA ALA A 226 -10.08 -4.39 -21.65
C ALA A 226 -11.54 -3.94 -21.90
N LYS A 227 -12.42 -4.85 -22.30
CA LYS A 227 -13.85 -4.57 -22.46
C LYS A 227 -14.53 -4.36 -21.11
N THR A 228 -14.20 -5.17 -20.11
CA THR A 228 -14.66 -4.94 -18.73
C THR A 228 -14.20 -3.58 -18.20
N GLN A 229 -12.97 -3.16 -18.47
CA GLN A 229 -12.45 -1.84 -18.05
C GLN A 229 -13.22 -0.66 -18.67
N GLU A 230 -13.73 -0.83 -19.89
CA GLU A 230 -14.52 0.18 -20.59
C GLU A 230 -15.97 0.23 -20.08
N GLU A 231 -16.62 -0.94 -19.93
CA GLU A 231 -18.05 -1.02 -19.65
C GLU A 231 -18.39 -0.91 -18.16
N LEU A 232 -17.54 -1.45 -17.28
CA LEU A 232 -17.83 -1.53 -15.84
C LEU A 232 -17.99 -0.15 -15.17
N PRO A 233 -17.15 0.87 -15.45
CA PRO A 233 -17.34 2.21 -14.88
C PRO A 233 -18.70 2.82 -15.19
N GLU A 234 -19.20 2.66 -16.42
CA GLU A 234 -20.52 3.17 -16.81
C GLU A 234 -21.66 2.44 -16.08
N GLN A 235 -21.54 1.13 -15.92
CA GLN A 235 -22.50 0.34 -15.16
C GLN A 235 -22.52 0.73 -13.69
N ILE A 236 -21.35 1.00 -13.10
CA ILE A 236 -21.21 1.49 -11.73
C ILE A 236 -21.84 2.88 -11.58
N ASP A 237 -21.57 3.81 -12.49
CA ASP A 237 -22.13 5.17 -12.43
C ASP A 237 -23.66 5.16 -12.55
N ARG A 238 -24.21 4.31 -13.42
CA ARG A 238 -25.66 4.08 -13.51
C ARG A 238 -26.22 3.55 -12.20
N ARG A 239 -25.59 2.52 -11.64
CA ARG A 239 -26.03 1.91 -10.37
C ARG A 239 -25.95 2.89 -9.20
N ALA A 240 -24.88 3.68 -9.13
CA ALA A 240 -24.70 4.71 -8.13
C ALA A 240 -25.80 5.77 -8.20
N SER A 241 -26.19 6.16 -9.42
CA SER A 241 -27.28 7.11 -9.66
C SER A 241 -28.64 6.55 -9.22
N GLU A 242 -28.94 5.28 -9.53
CA GLU A 242 -30.17 4.59 -9.10
C GLU A 242 -30.30 4.50 -7.58
N LEU A 243 -29.18 4.34 -6.89
CA LEU A 243 -29.12 4.20 -5.42
C LEU A 243 -28.89 5.53 -4.70
N GLU A 244 -28.75 6.63 -5.44
CA GLU A 244 -28.44 7.96 -4.91
C GLU A 244 -27.16 8.00 -4.04
N VAL A 245 -26.16 7.18 -4.37
CA VAL A 245 -24.88 7.09 -3.64
C VAL A 245 -23.73 7.73 -4.42
N LYS A 246 -22.77 8.31 -3.68
CA LYS A 246 -21.60 8.94 -4.28
C LYS A 246 -20.47 7.93 -4.49
N VAL A 247 -19.95 7.84 -5.71
CA VAL A 247 -18.73 7.09 -6.04
C VAL A 247 -17.54 8.04 -6.03
N ARG A 248 -16.45 7.67 -5.33
CA ARG A 248 -15.24 8.48 -5.29
C ARG A 248 -14.29 8.08 -6.42
N LYS A 249 -13.71 9.08 -7.09
CA LYS A 249 -12.68 8.83 -8.11
C LYS A 249 -11.38 8.38 -7.45
N GLY A 250 -10.64 7.54 -8.16
CA GLY A 250 -9.32 7.12 -7.71
C GLY A 250 -9.29 6.05 -6.63
N GLY A 251 -10.45 5.50 -6.23
CA GLY A 251 -10.52 4.50 -5.17
C GLY A 251 -10.30 5.05 -3.77
N LEU A 252 -10.26 6.37 -3.59
CA LEU A 252 -10.01 7.02 -2.30
C LEU A 252 -11.10 6.68 -1.28
N PHE A 253 -10.71 6.07 -0.17
CA PHE A 253 -11.60 5.79 0.97
C PHE A 253 -10.98 6.28 2.28
N THR A 254 -11.79 6.39 3.34
CA THR A 254 -11.35 6.93 4.63
C THR A 254 -11.21 5.87 5.71
N SER A 255 -12.26 5.07 5.93
CA SER A 255 -12.29 4.02 6.94
C SER A 255 -13.43 3.08 6.59
N VAL A 256 -13.22 1.78 6.78
CA VAL A 256 -14.26 0.75 6.71
C VAL A 256 -14.73 0.30 8.10
N ASP A 257 -13.98 0.67 9.14
CA ASP A 257 -14.39 0.48 10.54
C ASP A 257 -15.65 1.33 10.77
N SER A 258 -16.74 0.68 11.22
CA SER A 258 -18.07 1.28 11.39
C SER A 258 -18.82 1.72 10.12
N LEU A 259 -18.75 0.96 9.02
CA LEU A 259 -19.62 1.17 7.85
C LEU A 259 -21.11 1.04 8.21
N THR A 260 -21.89 2.08 7.91
CA THR A 260 -23.35 1.97 7.82
C THR A 260 -23.73 1.32 6.48
N PRO A 261 -24.91 0.69 6.33
CA PRO A 261 -25.31 0.07 5.07
C PRO A 261 -25.23 1.00 3.84
N GLU A 262 -25.61 2.27 4.01
CA GLU A 262 -25.52 3.28 2.94
C GLU A 262 -24.06 3.62 2.57
N LYS A 263 -23.19 3.72 3.57
CA LYS A 263 -21.76 3.96 3.35
C LYS A 263 -21.08 2.74 2.75
N GLU A 264 -21.55 1.53 3.07
CA GLU A 264 -21.07 0.28 2.49
C GLU A 264 -21.30 0.26 0.98
N GLU A 265 -22.49 0.65 0.51
CA GLU A 265 -22.78 0.72 -0.92
C GLU A 265 -21.84 1.69 -1.65
N SER A 266 -21.74 2.93 -1.14
CA SER A 266 -20.83 3.95 -1.67
C SER A 266 -19.38 3.46 -1.70
N PHE A 267 -18.95 2.74 -0.66
CA PHE A 267 -17.63 2.16 -0.57
C PHE A 267 -17.42 1.04 -1.60
N ARG A 268 -18.34 0.07 -1.71
CA ARG A 268 -18.26 -1.04 -2.67
C ARG A 268 -18.16 -0.53 -4.11
N LEU A 269 -19.02 0.41 -4.49
CA LEU A 269 -18.98 1.02 -5.82
C LEU A 269 -17.69 1.82 -6.06
N THR A 270 -17.18 2.52 -5.04
CA THR A 270 -15.89 3.23 -5.09
C THR A 270 -14.72 2.26 -5.32
N ARG A 271 -14.69 1.13 -4.60
CA ARG A 271 -13.64 0.12 -4.75
C ARG A 271 -13.77 -0.63 -6.08
N LEU A 272 -14.97 -0.99 -6.52
CA LEU A 272 -15.16 -1.66 -7.81
C LEU A 272 -14.81 -0.72 -8.99
N ASN A 273 -15.08 0.57 -8.88
CA ASN A 273 -14.66 1.54 -9.88
C ASN A 273 -13.12 1.69 -9.92
N TYR A 274 -12.46 1.50 -8.78
CA TYR A 274 -11.00 1.43 -8.73
C TYR A 274 -10.47 0.15 -9.38
N ALA A 275 -11.09 -0.99 -9.10
CA ALA A 275 -10.81 -2.27 -9.74
C ALA A 275 -10.90 -2.20 -11.28
N ALA A 276 -11.87 -1.45 -11.81
CA ALA A 276 -12.05 -1.27 -13.25
C ALA A 276 -10.87 -0.54 -13.95
N LYS A 277 -9.98 0.13 -13.21
CA LYS A 277 -8.88 0.89 -13.82
C LYS A 277 -7.87 0.01 -14.54
N ASN A 278 -7.54 -1.14 -13.97
CA ASN A 278 -6.62 -2.12 -14.55
C ASN A 278 -6.75 -3.48 -13.85
N SER A 279 -6.28 -4.54 -14.50
CA SER A 279 -6.42 -5.91 -14.03
C SER A 279 -5.74 -6.19 -12.69
N LYS A 280 -4.67 -5.46 -12.36
CA LYS A 280 -3.99 -5.61 -11.06
C LYS A 280 -4.86 -5.07 -9.93
N GLU A 281 -5.47 -3.91 -10.13
CA GLU A 281 -6.42 -3.37 -9.16
C GLU A 281 -7.67 -4.24 -9.06
N PHE A 282 -8.08 -4.88 -10.16
CA PHE A 282 -9.20 -5.80 -10.14
C PHE A 282 -8.97 -6.99 -9.23
N ILE A 283 -7.79 -7.64 -9.33
CA ILE A 283 -7.45 -8.75 -8.46
C ILE A 283 -7.18 -8.28 -7.01
N ALA A 284 -6.53 -7.13 -6.82
CA ALA A 284 -6.24 -6.58 -5.49
C ALA A 284 -7.51 -6.20 -4.71
N VAL A 285 -8.49 -5.59 -5.37
CA VAL A 285 -9.82 -5.34 -4.80
C VAL A 285 -10.61 -6.65 -4.62
N GLY A 286 -10.37 -7.65 -5.47
CA GLY A 286 -10.85 -9.02 -5.27
C GLY A 286 -10.35 -9.59 -3.94
N PHE A 287 -9.09 -9.37 -3.59
CA PHE A 287 -8.55 -9.80 -2.29
C PHE A 287 -9.17 -9.04 -1.11
N GLU A 288 -9.36 -7.72 -1.22
CA GLU A 288 -10.04 -6.92 -0.18
C GLU A 288 -11.44 -7.47 0.11
N SER A 289 -12.24 -7.65 -0.94
CA SER A 289 -13.62 -8.09 -0.82
C SER A 289 -13.73 -9.53 -0.34
N TYR A 290 -12.77 -10.39 -0.72
CA TYR A 290 -12.68 -11.77 -0.23
C TYR A 290 -12.39 -11.80 1.27
N PHE A 291 -11.44 -10.98 1.72
CA PHE A 291 -11.10 -10.81 3.13
C PHE A 291 -12.27 -10.29 3.98
N MET A 292 -13.15 -9.47 3.39
CA MET A 292 -14.38 -9.01 4.03
C MET A 292 -15.49 -10.09 4.13
N GLY A 293 -15.26 -11.27 3.56
CA GLY A 293 -16.13 -12.43 3.64
C GLY A 293 -17.06 -12.60 2.44
N ARG A 294 -17.56 -13.83 2.27
CA ARG A 294 -18.35 -14.26 1.10
C ARG A 294 -19.52 -13.35 0.76
N ASN A 295 -20.34 -13.01 1.75
CA ASN A 295 -21.52 -12.18 1.54
C ASN A 295 -21.16 -10.80 1.01
N TYR A 296 -20.02 -10.24 1.46
CA TYR A 296 -19.54 -8.95 0.99
C TYR A 296 -19.07 -9.03 -0.46
N PHE A 297 -18.27 -10.06 -0.78
CA PHE A 297 -17.81 -10.35 -2.14
C PHE A 297 -18.97 -10.51 -3.12
N GLU A 298 -19.96 -11.33 -2.78
CA GLU A 298 -21.14 -11.57 -3.62
C GLU A 298 -21.91 -10.26 -3.85
N ARG A 299 -22.18 -9.46 -2.81
CA ARG A 299 -22.83 -8.14 -2.97
C ARG A 299 -22.05 -7.19 -3.86
N MET A 300 -20.72 -7.27 -3.86
CA MET A 300 -19.84 -6.41 -4.65
C MET A 300 -19.88 -6.74 -6.15
N TYR A 301 -19.82 -8.02 -6.52
CA TYR A 301 -19.63 -8.45 -7.91
C TYR A 301 -20.92 -8.95 -8.59
N GLU A 302 -21.85 -9.59 -7.86
CA GLU A 302 -23.06 -10.18 -8.46
C GLU A 302 -23.93 -9.19 -9.24
N PRO A 303 -24.11 -7.91 -8.83
CA PRO A 303 -24.94 -6.97 -9.58
C PRO A 303 -24.43 -6.66 -11.00
N PHE A 304 -23.14 -6.91 -11.26
CA PHE A 304 -22.48 -6.57 -12.53
C PHE A 304 -22.16 -7.80 -13.37
N PHE A 305 -21.75 -8.91 -12.73
CA PHE A 305 -21.29 -10.11 -13.43
C PHE A 305 -22.28 -11.29 -13.34
N GLY A 306 -23.28 -11.19 -12.46
CA GLY A 306 -24.20 -12.28 -12.16
C GLY A 306 -23.58 -13.36 -11.26
N LYS A 307 -24.46 -14.25 -10.76
CA LYS A 307 -24.11 -15.22 -9.71
C LYS A 307 -23.04 -16.23 -10.12
N SER A 308 -23.09 -16.78 -11.33
CA SER A 308 -22.12 -17.80 -11.78
C SER A 308 -20.70 -17.24 -11.80
N LYS A 309 -20.47 -16.17 -12.57
CA LYS A 309 -19.16 -15.53 -12.71
C LYS A 309 -18.64 -15.03 -11.38
N THR A 310 -19.50 -14.49 -10.52
CA THR A 310 -19.11 -14.06 -9.17
C THR A 310 -18.65 -15.22 -8.30
N GLY A 311 -19.33 -16.37 -8.36
CA GLY A 311 -18.90 -17.58 -7.66
C GLY A 311 -17.55 -18.10 -8.16
N GLU A 312 -17.34 -18.09 -9.48
CA GLU A 312 -16.06 -18.50 -10.08
C GLU A 312 -14.91 -17.55 -9.73
N LEU A 313 -15.16 -16.22 -9.74
CA LEU A 313 -14.20 -15.22 -9.26
C LEU A 313 -13.87 -15.43 -7.77
N TYR A 314 -14.88 -15.72 -6.94
CA TYR A 314 -14.68 -16.02 -5.52
C TYR A 314 -13.77 -17.23 -5.32
N ASP A 315 -14.06 -18.33 -6.04
CA ASP A 315 -13.28 -19.56 -5.93
C ASP A 315 -11.84 -19.39 -6.46
N MET A 316 -11.65 -18.59 -7.52
CA MET A 316 -10.32 -18.21 -8.00
C MET A 316 -9.52 -17.50 -6.91
N ILE A 317 -10.09 -16.48 -6.27
CA ILE A 317 -9.41 -15.72 -5.21
C ILE A 317 -9.17 -16.60 -3.97
N LYS A 318 -10.15 -17.42 -3.59
CA LYS A 318 -10.03 -18.40 -2.51
C LYS A 318 -8.84 -19.33 -2.69
N ASN A 319 -8.60 -19.80 -3.91
CA ASN A 319 -7.47 -20.70 -4.19
C ASN A 319 -6.12 -20.02 -3.94
N ILE A 320 -6.01 -18.71 -4.18
CA ILE A 320 -4.81 -17.93 -3.86
C ILE A 320 -4.61 -17.83 -2.35
N TYR A 321 -5.70 -17.77 -1.58
CA TYR A 321 -5.72 -17.87 -0.12
C TYR A 321 -5.60 -19.30 0.42
N GLN A 322 -5.22 -20.28 -0.42
CA GLN A 322 -5.11 -21.70 -0.05
C GLN A 322 -6.40 -22.28 0.55
N GLY A 323 -7.55 -21.75 0.15
CA GLY A 323 -8.85 -22.18 0.65
C GLY A 323 -9.24 -21.61 2.02
N LYS A 324 -8.44 -20.74 2.64
CA LYS A 324 -8.77 -20.08 3.91
C LYS A 324 -9.98 -19.18 3.71
N GLU A 325 -11.07 -19.53 4.39
CA GLU A 325 -12.30 -18.72 4.40
C GLU A 325 -12.24 -17.65 5.50
N PHE A 326 -12.85 -16.50 5.21
CA PHE A 326 -12.95 -15.39 6.15
C PHE A 326 -14.39 -15.23 6.66
N PRO A 327 -14.57 -14.96 7.96
CA PRO A 327 -15.88 -14.62 8.48
C PRO A 327 -16.34 -13.25 7.92
N ASP A 328 -17.59 -12.91 8.18
CA ASP A 328 -18.11 -11.58 7.86
C ASP A 328 -17.27 -10.49 8.53
N TYR A 329 -17.01 -9.39 7.82
CA TYR A 329 -16.09 -8.34 8.27
C TYR A 329 -16.46 -7.72 9.64
N HIS A 330 -17.73 -7.75 10.06
CA HIS A 330 -18.13 -7.32 11.40
C HIS A 330 -17.61 -8.24 12.53
N ILE A 331 -17.33 -9.51 12.21
CA ILE A 331 -16.67 -10.45 13.10
C ILE A 331 -15.16 -10.23 13.03
N THR A 332 -14.60 -10.13 11.81
CA THR A 332 -13.18 -9.88 11.57
C THR A 332 -12.68 -8.63 12.31
N GLU A 333 -13.43 -7.52 12.26
CA GLU A 333 -13.11 -6.27 12.98
C GLU A 333 -12.89 -6.50 14.48
N LYS A 334 -13.75 -7.30 15.12
CA LYS A 334 -13.65 -7.62 16.56
C LYS A 334 -12.48 -8.53 16.90
N GLU A 335 -12.10 -9.40 15.96
CA GLU A 335 -10.99 -10.32 16.19
C GLU A 335 -9.63 -9.65 16.00
N LEU A 336 -9.52 -8.69 15.08
CA LEU A 336 -8.31 -7.88 14.90
C LEU A 336 -8.02 -6.94 16.10
N GLN A 337 -9.01 -6.69 16.96
CA GLN A 337 -8.91 -5.88 18.18
C GLN A 337 -8.45 -6.67 19.43
N LYS A 338 -8.37 -8.00 19.34
CA LYS A 338 -7.89 -8.85 20.45
C LYS A 338 -6.37 -8.84 20.51
#